data_AF-A0A7W1LYA3-F1
#
_entry.id   AF-A0A7W1LYA3-F1
#
_cell.length_a   1.000
_cell.length_b   1.000
_cell.length_c   1.000
_cell.angle_alpha   90.00
_cell.angle_beta   90.00
_cell.angle_gamma   90.00
#
_symmetry.space_group_name_H-M   'P 1'
#
loop_
_entity.id
_entity.type
_entity.pdbx_description
1 polymer ?
#
loop_
_entity_poly.entity_id
_entity_poly.type
_entity_poly.pdbx_seq_one_letter_code
_entity_poly.pdbx_strand_id
1 'polypeptide(L)'
;MRAMILAAGYGTRLWPLTEDRTKPAIPFMGRPLAGYVAEYLGQYGFRDVVVNLHHRPDSVRAALGDGSRFHVRLEYIEEPVI
;
A
#
# COMPACT_ATOMS: atom_id res chain seq x y z
N MET A 1 -19.00 -2.15 -1.69
CA MET A 1 -18.38 -2.51 -0.40
C MET A 1 -16.98 -1.88 -0.38
N ARG A 2 -16.53 -1.37 0.77
CA ARG A 2 -15.18 -0.80 0.93
C ARG A 2 -14.24 -1.82 1.54
N ALA A 3 -12.97 -1.77 1.16
CA ALA A 3 -11.89 -2.55 1.78
C ALA A 3 -10.79 -1.62 2.31
N MET A 4 -9.90 -2.15 3.15
CA MET A 4 -8.77 -1.40 3.69
C MET A 4 -7.46 -2.20 3.55
N ILE A 5 -6.39 -1.53 3.15
CA ILE A 5 -5.02 -2.06 3.17
C ILE A 5 -4.27 -1.38 4.32
N LEU A 6 -3.76 -2.19 5.24
CA LEU A 6 -2.96 -1.71 6.36
C LEU A 6 -1.50 -1.53 5.96
N ALA A 7 -1.04 -0.29 5.81
CA ALA A 7 0.27 0.07 5.26
C ALA A 7 1.09 1.06 6.13
N ALA A 8 0.66 1.34 7.37
CA ALA A 8 1.31 2.31 8.27
C ALA A 8 2.60 1.83 8.98
N GLY A 9 2.90 0.53 9.02
CA GLY A 9 3.98 -0.02 9.87
C GLY A 9 5.42 0.38 9.50
N TYR A 10 6.30 0.49 10.52
CA TYR A 10 7.73 0.82 10.35
C TYR A 10 8.56 -0.20 9.56
N GLY A 11 8.15 -1.47 9.52
CA GLY A 11 8.86 -2.49 8.73
C GLY A 11 10.26 -2.89 9.24
N THR A 12 10.61 -2.57 10.50
CA THR A 12 11.97 -2.70 11.07
C THR A 12 12.62 -4.08 10.92
N ARG A 13 11.84 -5.16 10.89
CA ARG A 13 12.34 -6.53 10.71
C ARG A 13 12.92 -6.82 9.32
N LEU A 14 12.63 -5.95 8.35
CA LEU A 14 13.11 -6.08 6.97
C LEU A 14 14.26 -5.12 6.65
N TRP A 15 14.81 -4.42 7.64
CA TRP A 15 16.00 -3.59 7.43
C TRP A 15 17.15 -4.45 6.84
N PRO A 16 17.90 -3.97 5.83
CA PRO A 16 17.92 -2.60 5.27
C PRO A 16 16.91 -2.33 4.14
N LEU A 17 16.06 -3.29 3.76
CA LEU A 17 15.10 -3.11 2.64
C LEU A 17 14.04 -2.03 2.89
N THR A 18 13.88 -1.62 4.15
CA THR A 18 12.94 -0.57 4.56
C THR A 18 13.64 0.72 4.99
N GLU A 19 14.91 0.91 4.62
CA GLU A 19 15.64 2.13 4.96
C GLU A 19 15.04 3.37 4.29
N ASP A 20 14.70 3.28 2.99
CA ASP A 20 14.20 4.39 2.16
C ASP A 20 12.68 4.31 1.86
N ARG A 21 12.04 3.17 2.16
CA ARG A 21 10.64 2.86 1.84
C ARG A 21 10.00 1.99 2.90
N THR A 22 8.66 1.93 2.95
CA THR A 22 7.98 0.96 3.82
C THR A 22 7.86 -0.42 3.19
N LYS A 23 7.58 -1.45 4.01
CA LYS A 23 7.29 -2.82 3.55
C LYS A 23 6.26 -2.85 2.40
N PRO A 24 5.08 -2.21 2.49
CA PRO A 24 4.10 -2.13 1.40
C PRO A 24 4.67 -1.73 0.03
N ALA A 25 5.69 -0.86 0.01
CA ALA A 25 6.32 -0.31 -1.18
C ALA A 25 7.52 -1.13 -1.70
N ILE A 26 7.94 -2.19 -0.99
CA ILE A 26 9.04 -3.05 -1.45
C ILE A 26 8.64 -3.72 -2.77
N PRO A 27 9.46 -3.60 -3.84
CA PRO A 27 9.22 -4.30 -5.08
C PRO A 27 9.53 -5.79 -4.92
N PHE A 28 8.58 -6.63 -5.32
CA PHE A 28 8.72 -8.08 -5.39
C PHE A 28 8.21 -8.53 -6.76
N MET A 29 9.04 -9.21 -7.54
CA MET A 29 8.75 -9.60 -8.93
C MET A 29 8.17 -8.46 -9.79
N GLY A 30 8.78 -7.26 -9.69
CA GLY A 30 8.42 -6.09 -10.49
C GLY A 30 7.19 -5.31 -10.01
N ARG A 31 6.58 -5.67 -8.88
CA ARG A 31 5.37 -5.01 -8.34
C ARG A 31 5.52 -4.74 -6.84
N PRO A 32 4.94 -3.67 -6.28
CA PRO A 32 5.02 -3.45 -4.84
C PRO A 32 4.22 -4.51 -4.08
N LEU A 33 4.67 -4.88 -2.88
CA LEU A 33 3.99 -5.89 -2.03
C LEU A 33 2.50 -5.57 -1.81
N ALA A 34 2.15 -4.32 -1.51
CA ALA A 34 0.75 -3.92 -1.37
C ALA A 34 -0.04 -3.95 -2.69
N GLY A 35 0.65 -3.96 -3.83
CA GLY A 35 0.03 -4.08 -5.14
C GLY A 35 -0.64 -5.44 -5.37
N TYR A 36 -0.09 -6.52 -4.79
CA TYR A 36 -0.74 -7.84 -4.80
C TYR A 36 -2.07 -7.83 -4.06
N VAL A 37 -2.12 -7.12 -2.91
CA VAL A 37 -3.36 -6.98 -2.13
C VAL A 37 -4.38 -6.14 -2.90
N ALA A 38 -3.96 -5.01 -3.48
CA ALA A 38 -4.84 -4.15 -4.27
C ALA A 38 -5.43 -4.89 -5.49
N GLU A 39 -4.62 -5.66 -6.21
CA GLU A 39 -5.09 -6.48 -7.32
C GLU A 39 -6.07 -7.57 -6.87
N TYR A 40 -5.75 -8.28 -5.78
CA TYR A 40 -6.64 -9.29 -5.22
C TYR A 40 -8.01 -8.67 -4.91
N LEU A 41 -8.04 -7.52 -4.23
CA LEU A 41 -9.29 -6.80 -3.95
C LEU A 41 -10.06 -6.44 -5.24
N GLY A 42 -9.37 -5.91 -6.25
CA GLY A 42 -9.98 -5.59 -7.54
C GLY A 42 -10.59 -6.81 -8.25
N GLN A 43 -9.90 -7.96 -8.23
CA GLN A 43 -10.39 -9.21 -8.81
C GLN A 43 -11.69 -9.72 -8.17
N TYR A 44 -11.90 -9.46 -6.88
CA TYR A 44 -13.14 -9.82 -6.16
C TYR A 44 -14.19 -8.69 -6.14
N GLY A 45 -14.01 -7.65 -6.96
CA GLY A 45 -15.01 -6.59 -7.14
C GLY A 45 -15.01 -5.49 -6.08
N PHE A 46 -14.00 -5.41 -5.21
CA PHE A 46 -13.82 -4.28 -4.31
C PHE A 46 -13.26 -3.09 -5.10
N ARG A 47 -14.09 -2.07 -5.32
CA ARG A 47 -13.71 -0.89 -6.11
C ARG A 47 -13.18 0.28 -5.28
N ASP A 48 -13.56 0.36 -4.01
CA ASP A 48 -13.18 1.47 -3.13
C ASP A 48 -12.30 0.91 -2.00
N VAL A 49 -11.03 1.31 -1.98
CA VAL A 49 -10.02 0.78 -1.06
C VAL A 49 -9.33 1.92 -0.35
N VAL A 50 -9.35 1.88 0.97
CA VAL A 50 -8.64 2.83 1.83
C VAL A 50 -7.26 2.27 2.18
N VAL A 51 -6.23 3.10 2.18
CA VAL A 51 -4.87 2.72 2.57
C VAL A 51 -4.43 3.64 3.71
N ASN A 52 -4.17 3.10 4.89
CA ASN A 52 -3.57 3.90 5.95
C ASN A 52 -2.05 4.00 5.78
N LEU A 53 -1.51 5.16 6.09
CA LEU A 53 -0.11 5.51 5.92
C LEU A 53 0.41 6.13 7.22
N HIS A 54 1.68 5.92 7.53
CA HIS A 54 2.34 6.63 8.64
C HIS A 54 3.82 6.82 8.35
N HIS A 55 4.63 5.77 8.49
CA HIS A 55 6.06 5.87 8.21
C HIS A 55 6.27 6.00 6.70
N ARG A 56 7.09 6.97 6.24
CA ARG A 56 7.43 7.17 4.81
C ARG A 56 6.21 7.03 3.86
N PRO A 57 5.14 7.81 4.06
CA PRO A 57 3.84 7.62 3.38
C PRO A 57 3.97 7.74 1.85
N ASP A 58 4.86 8.62 1.38
CA ASP A 58 5.12 8.85 -0.03
C ASP A 58 5.61 7.60 -0.77
N SER A 59 6.34 6.71 -0.08
CA SER A 59 6.81 5.47 -0.69
C SER A 59 5.64 4.58 -1.12
N VAL A 60 4.56 4.53 -0.34
CA VAL A 60 3.36 3.75 -0.65
C VAL A 60 2.53 4.46 -1.70
N ARG A 61 2.36 5.79 -1.60
CA ARG A 61 1.64 6.60 -2.59
C ARG A 61 2.25 6.47 -3.98
N ALA A 62 3.57 6.64 -4.08
CA ALA A 62 4.32 6.49 -5.32
C ALA A 62 4.25 5.04 -5.83
N ALA A 63 4.35 4.07 -4.90
CA ALA A 63 4.25 2.66 -5.27
C ALA A 63 2.89 2.35 -5.86
N LEU A 64 1.76 2.72 -5.24
CA LEU A 64 0.41 2.28 -5.58
C LEU A 64 -0.37 3.18 -6.55
N GLY A 65 -0.07 4.48 -6.60
CA GLY A 65 -0.76 5.45 -7.47
C GLY A 65 -2.22 5.68 -7.08
N ASP A 66 -3.11 5.88 -8.04
CA ASP A 66 -4.56 6.02 -7.81
C ASP A 66 -5.29 4.67 -7.69
N GLY A 67 -4.60 3.55 -7.93
CA GLY A 67 -5.15 2.20 -7.93
C GLY A 67 -5.69 1.70 -9.26
N SER A 68 -5.74 2.54 -10.30
CA SER A 68 -6.35 2.22 -11.59
C SER A 68 -5.79 0.94 -12.22
N ARG A 69 -4.47 0.75 -12.15
CA ARG A 69 -3.77 -0.47 -12.63
C ARG A 69 -4.16 -1.77 -11.90
N PHE A 70 -4.87 -1.66 -10.78
CA PHE A 70 -5.38 -2.78 -9.99
C PHE A 70 -6.92 -2.89 -10.05
N HIS A 71 -7.58 -2.10 -10.90
CA HIS A 71 -9.04 -2.02 -10.99
C HIS A 71 -9.73 -1.56 -9.69
N VAL A 72 -9.04 -0.76 -8.87
CA VAL A 72 -9.56 -0.16 -7.64
C VAL A 72 -9.35 1.36 -7.64
N ARG A 73 -10.09 2.08 -6.79
CA ARG A 73 -9.83 3.47 -6.41
C ARG A 73 -9.22 3.49 -5.02
N LEU A 74 -8.02 4.06 -4.91
CA LEU A 74 -7.33 4.19 -3.64
C LEU A 74 -7.60 5.56 -3.00
N GLU A 75 -8.01 5.53 -1.73
CA GLU A 75 -8.03 6.68 -0.84
C GLU A 75 -6.93 6.50 0.21
N TYR A 76 -6.13 7.54 0.45
CA TYR A 76 -5.02 7.49 1.40
C TYR A 76 -5.35 8.28 2.65
N ILE A 77 -5.16 7.66 3.81
CA ILE A 77 -5.33 8.31 5.11
C ILE A 77 -3.98 8.26 5.83
N GLU A 78 -3.45 9.41 6.21
CA GLU A 78 -2.26 9.49 7.04
C GLU A 78 -2.63 9.50 8.51
N GLU A 79 -2.05 8.56 9.26
CA GLU A 79 -2.22 8.44 10.71
C GLU A 79 -1.08 9.18 11.40
N PRO A 80 -1.37 10.11 12.34
CA PRO A 80 -0.33 10.85 13.06
C PRO A 80 0.45 9.96 14.05
N VAL A 81 -0.13 8.83 14.45
CA VAL A 81 0.41 7.85 15.40
C VAL A 81 -0.02 6.46 14.94
N ILE A 82 0.87 5.46 15.08
CA ILE A 82 0.56 4.03 14.85
C ILE A 82 0.00 3.41 16.12
#